data_AF-I3EFQ1-F1
#
_entry.id   AF-I3EFQ1-F1
#
_cell.length_a   1.000
_cell.length_b   1.000
_cell.length_c   1.000
_cell.angle_alpha   90.00
_cell.angle_beta   90.00
_cell.angle_gamma   90.00
#
_symmetry.space_group_name_H-M   'P 1'
#
loop_
_entity.id
_entity.type
_entity.pdbx_description
1 polymer ?
#
loop_
_entity_poly.entity_id
_entity_poly.type
_entity_poly.pdbx_seq_one_letter_code
_entity_poly.pdbx_strand_id
1 'polypeptide(L)'
;MAPENKQIIQQVEFYFSDANIVRDEYLKKVIQANDGWVPLSVINSFSKVKTFGKTIDQLEEILKESEKLKVVEGKIQRITPPPSFDEHKGDERTLIIKNFPSEYTLEDVQNVLSPFSARIARIAMRKDALKEFKGSVFVEMNEKDDMEILLDAKISVDMPVDEENSSNSPAKKAKIQLEVSTAEEYFAKKKEAKKEEKEKRSRRCRK
;
A
#
# COMPACT_ATOMS: atom_id res chain seq x y z
N MET A 1 -14.55 22.94 -0.12
CA MET A 1 -14.32 21.74 -0.94
C MET A 1 -15.16 20.57 -0.41
N ALA A 2 -15.82 19.79 -1.26
CA ALA A 2 -16.57 18.61 -0.84
C ALA A 2 -15.62 17.50 -0.32
N PRO A 3 -16.01 16.70 0.69
CA PRO A 3 -15.14 15.64 1.25
C PRO A 3 -14.72 14.61 0.19
N GLU A 4 -15.60 14.31 -0.76
CA GLU A 4 -15.32 13.40 -1.88
C GLU A 4 -14.21 13.94 -2.81
N ASN A 5 -14.23 15.25 -3.11
CA ASN A 5 -13.21 15.86 -3.97
C ASN A 5 -11.82 15.74 -3.34
N LYS A 6 -11.73 15.88 -2.02
CA LYS A 6 -10.46 15.71 -1.29
C LYS A 6 -9.93 14.28 -1.41
N GLN A 7 -10.81 13.28 -1.35
CA GLN A 7 -10.43 11.86 -1.54
C GLN A 7 -9.92 11.60 -2.96
N ILE A 8 -10.55 12.20 -3.98
CA ILE A 8 -10.10 12.10 -5.37
C ILE A 8 -8.71 12.71 -5.53
N ILE A 9 -8.48 13.92 -5.03
CA ILE A 9 -7.17 14.57 -5.09
C ILE A 9 -6.12 13.71 -4.40
N GLN A 10 -6.38 13.26 -3.17
CA GLN A 10 -5.44 12.40 -2.43
C GLN A 10 -5.12 11.11 -3.19
N GLN A 11 -6.12 10.50 -3.83
CA GLN A 11 -5.93 9.28 -4.60
C GLN A 11 -5.10 9.51 -5.87
N VAL A 12 -5.31 10.62 -6.58
CA VAL A 12 -4.52 10.97 -7.77
C VAL A 12 -3.11 11.41 -7.36
N GLU A 13 -2.95 12.25 -6.34
CA GLU A 13 -1.64 12.61 -5.79
C GLU A 13 -0.84 11.38 -5.36
N PHE A 14 -1.49 10.37 -4.78
CA PHE A 14 -0.83 9.11 -4.46
C PHE A 14 -0.30 8.40 -5.71
N TYR A 15 -1.04 8.36 -6.83
CA TYR A 15 -0.53 7.75 -8.06
C TYR A 15 0.71 8.43 -8.58
N PHE A 16 0.77 9.75 -8.42
CA PHE A 16 1.92 10.56 -8.80
C PHE A 16 2.98 10.68 -7.70
N SER A 17 2.80 10.04 -6.54
CA SER A 17 3.79 10.07 -5.47
C SER A 17 5.10 9.37 -5.88
N ASP A 18 6.19 9.73 -5.21
CA ASP A 18 7.51 9.14 -5.45
C ASP A 18 7.50 7.62 -5.20
N ALA A 19 6.86 7.18 -4.12
CA ALA A 19 6.76 5.75 -3.80
C ALA A 19 5.90 4.95 -4.82
N ASN A 20 4.96 5.61 -5.51
CA ASN A 20 4.15 4.94 -6.52
C ASN A 20 4.77 4.97 -7.92
N ILE A 21 5.13 6.16 -8.42
CA ILE A 21 5.58 6.36 -9.81
C ILE A 21 6.76 5.46 -10.18
N VAL A 22 7.69 5.27 -9.25
CA VAL A 22 8.91 4.52 -9.57
C VAL A 22 8.57 3.03 -9.77
N ARG A 23 7.58 2.50 -9.03
CA ARG A 23 7.13 1.08 -9.08
C ARG A 23 6.02 0.83 -10.12
N ASP A 24 5.27 1.86 -10.50
CA ASP A 24 4.14 1.74 -11.44
C ASP A 24 4.64 1.79 -12.89
N GLU A 25 4.92 0.61 -13.44
CA GLU A 25 5.43 0.45 -14.81
C GLU A 25 4.49 1.03 -15.88
N TYR A 26 3.18 1.04 -15.65
CA TYR A 26 2.24 1.59 -16.61
C TYR A 26 2.32 3.12 -16.62
N LEU A 27 2.21 3.74 -15.44
CA LEU A 27 2.27 5.19 -15.32
C LEU A 27 3.64 5.74 -15.74
N LYS A 28 4.72 5.04 -15.38
CA LYS A 28 6.09 5.35 -15.82
C LYS A 28 6.23 5.40 -17.34
N LYS A 29 5.71 4.40 -18.05
CA LYS A 29 5.72 4.38 -19.53
C LYS A 29 4.92 5.53 -20.13
N VAL A 30 3.75 5.85 -19.57
CA VAL A 30 2.92 6.95 -20.07
C VAL A 30 3.62 8.30 -19.85
N ILE A 31 4.20 8.52 -18.67
CA ILE A 31 4.97 9.73 -18.33
C ILE A 31 6.17 9.88 -19.27
N GLN A 32 6.96 8.82 -19.47
CA GLN A 32 8.14 8.86 -20.34
C GLN A 32 7.78 9.08 -21.81
N ALA A 33 6.64 8.57 -22.28
CA ALA A 33 6.21 8.71 -23.66
C ALA A 33 5.62 10.09 -24.00
N ASN A 34 5.26 10.90 -23.00
CA ASN A 34 4.52 12.14 -23.18
C ASN A 34 5.15 13.32 -22.41
N ASP A 35 6.48 13.34 -22.24
CA ASP A 35 7.22 14.41 -21.57
C ASP A 35 6.68 14.76 -20.17
N GLY A 36 6.23 13.75 -19.44
CA GLY A 36 5.66 13.88 -18.10
C GLY A 36 4.15 14.16 -18.04
N TRP A 37 3.50 14.41 -19.17
CA TRP A 37 2.06 14.62 -19.22
C TRP A 37 1.30 13.30 -19.28
N VAL A 38 0.18 13.24 -18.55
CA VAL A 38 -0.71 12.08 -18.52
C VAL A 38 -2.13 12.56 -18.85
N PRO A 39 -2.78 12.02 -19.89
CA PRO A 39 -4.16 12.36 -20.20
C PRO A 39 -5.10 12.00 -19.04
N LEU A 40 -6.08 12.86 -18.72
CA LEU A 40 -7.08 12.57 -17.70
C LEU A 40 -7.92 11.34 -18.03
N SER A 41 -8.07 11.00 -19.31
CA SER A 41 -8.72 9.76 -19.74
C SER A 41 -8.02 8.51 -19.20
N VAL A 42 -6.69 8.54 -19.10
CA VAL A 42 -5.89 7.45 -18.50
C VAL A 42 -6.18 7.36 -17.01
N ILE A 43 -6.18 8.50 -16.31
CA ILE A 43 -6.44 8.54 -14.85
C ILE A 43 -7.86 8.08 -14.53
N ASN A 44 -8.84 8.50 -15.33
CA ASN A 44 -10.24 8.10 -15.17
C ASN A 44 -10.46 6.59 -15.44
N SER A 45 -9.53 5.93 -16.14
CA SER A 45 -9.58 4.48 -16.36
C SER A 45 -9.15 3.65 -15.13
N PHE A 46 -8.46 4.26 -14.17
CA PHE A 46 -7.98 3.57 -12.97
C PHE A 46 -9.13 3.18 -12.06
N SER A 47 -9.12 1.93 -11.59
CA SER A 47 -10.27 1.33 -10.88
C SER A 47 -10.73 2.15 -9.67
N LYS A 48 -9.82 2.74 -8.89
CA LYS A 48 -10.18 3.56 -7.72
C LYS A 48 -10.67 4.96 -8.08
N VAL A 49 -10.26 5.52 -9.20
CA VAL A 49 -10.78 6.83 -9.65
C VAL A 49 -12.16 6.63 -10.27
N LYS A 50 -12.32 5.55 -11.02
CA LYS A 50 -13.57 5.16 -11.67
C LYS A 50 -14.71 4.94 -10.67
N THR A 51 -14.43 4.50 -9.44
CA THR A 51 -15.46 4.31 -8.41
C THR A 51 -16.13 5.60 -7.95
N PHE A 52 -15.49 6.77 -8.13
CA PHE A 52 -16.10 8.07 -7.83
C PHE A 52 -17.07 8.54 -8.93
N GLY A 53 -17.10 7.87 -10.08
CA GLY A 53 -18.09 8.14 -11.14
C GLY A 53 -18.05 9.55 -11.73
N LYS A 54 -16.91 10.25 -11.67
CA LYS A 54 -16.76 11.61 -12.20
C LYS A 54 -16.48 11.61 -13.70
N THR A 55 -16.95 12.64 -14.40
CA THR A 55 -16.56 12.90 -15.79
C THR A 55 -15.15 13.49 -15.86
N ILE A 56 -14.56 13.51 -17.06
CA ILE A 56 -13.22 14.10 -17.27
C ILE A 56 -13.23 15.59 -16.89
N ASP A 57 -14.25 16.34 -17.29
CA ASP A 57 -14.38 17.77 -16.97
C ASP A 57 -14.49 18.03 -15.47
N GLN A 58 -15.25 17.19 -14.76
CA GLN A 58 -15.34 17.27 -13.30
C GLN A 58 -13.99 16.95 -12.64
N LEU A 59 -13.28 15.94 -13.15
CA LEU A 59 -11.97 15.55 -12.64
C LEU A 59 -10.94 16.66 -12.88
N GLU A 60 -11.00 17.35 -14.03
CA GLU A 60 -10.16 18.50 -14.34
C GLU A 60 -10.37 19.65 -13.34
N GLU A 61 -11.62 20.03 -13.07
CA GLU A 61 -11.93 21.10 -12.10
C GLU A 61 -11.50 20.73 -10.69
N ILE A 62 -11.70 19.47 -10.27
CA ILE A 62 -11.28 19.00 -8.95
C ILE A 62 -9.75 19.04 -8.83
N LEU A 63 -9.03 18.54 -9.83
CA LEU A 63 -7.57 18.41 -9.76
C LEU A 63 -6.83 19.75 -9.89
N LYS A 64 -7.48 20.80 -10.41
CA LYS A 64 -6.94 22.18 -10.39
C LYS A 64 -6.70 22.71 -8.97
N GLU A 65 -7.39 22.16 -7.97
CA GLU A 65 -7.19 22.51 -6.56
C GLU A 65 -5.95 21.81 -5.94
N SER A 66 -5.29 20.88 -6.64
CA SER A 66 -4.08 20.22 -6.13
C SER A 66 -2.85 21.12 -6.20
N GLU A 67 -2.06 21.14 -5.13
CA GLU A 67 -0.79 21.89 -5.06
C GLU A 67 0.40 21.13 -5.65
N LYS A 68 0.24 19.83 -5.95
CA LYS A 68 1.33 18.96 -6.45
C LYS A 68 1.22 18.64 -7.93
N LEU A 69 0.05 18.85 -8.50
CA LEU A 69 -0.28 18.50 -9.88
C LEU A 69 -0.63 19.75 -10.67
N LYS A 70 -0.10 19.83 -11.89
CA LYS A 70 -0.44 20.85 -12.87
C LYS A 70 -1.44 20.25 -13.84
N VAL A 71 -2.57 20.93 -14.04
CA VAL A 71 -3.62 20.52 -14.98
C VAL A 71 -3.70 21.51 -16.13
N VAL A 72 -3.60 21.01 -17.37
CA VAL A 72 -3.66 21.81 -18.60
C VAL A 72 -4.35 21.01 -19.69
N GLU A 73 -5.42 21.56 -20.28
CA GLU A 73 -6.12 21.02 -21.45
C GLU A 73 -6.44 19.52 -21.34
N GLY A 74 -7.04 19.09 -20.22
CA GLY A 74 -7.38 17.68 -20.01
C GLY A 74 -6.19 16.74 -19.78
N LYS A 75 -4.99 17.28 -19.51
CA LYS A 75 -3.78 16.52 -19.14
C LYS A 75 -3.27 16.97 -17.78
N ILE A 76 -2.59 16.07 -17.09
CA ILE A 76 -1.97 16.34 -15.80
C ILE A 76 -0.49 16.01 -15.82
N GLN A 77 0.29 16.77 -15.08
CA GLN A 77 1.72 16.58 -14.90
C GLN A 77 2.09 16.90 -13.46
N ARG A 78 3.13 16.25 -12.93
CA ARG A 78 3.68 16.65 -11.63
C ARG A 78 4.37 18.01 -11.74
N ILE A 79 4.16 18.85 -10.73
CA ILE A 79 4.89 20.13 -10.62
C ILE A 79 6.36 19.85 -10.32
N THR A 80 6.64 18.96 -9.36
CA THR A 80 8.00 18.52 -9.04
C THR A 80 8.38 17.32 -9.90
N PRO A 81 9.56 17.33 -10.57
CA PRO A 81 9.99 16.21 -11.39
C PRO A 81 10.03 14.91 -10.57
N PRO A 82 9.71 13.76 -11.21
CA PRO A 82 9.78 12.48 -10.52
C PRO A 82 11.23 12.15 -10.14
N PRO A 83 11.45 11.37 -9.07
CA PRO A 83 12.76 10.85 -8.72
C PRO A 83 13.29 9.94 -9.83
N SER A 84 14.60 9.70 -9.83
CA SER A 84 15.21 8.78 -10.78
C SER A 84 14.54 7.41 -10.72
N PHE A 85 14.13 6.92 -11.88
CA PHE A 85 13.42 5.65 -12.03
C PHE A 85 14.30 4.42 -11.75
N ASP A 86 15.62 4.59 -11.74
CA ASP A 86 16.59 3.51 -11.63
C ASP A 86 17.07 3.27 -10.19
N GLU A 87 16.90 4.25 -9.29
CA GLU A 87 17.31 4.16 -7.88
C GLU A 87 16.12 3.98 -6.93
N HIS A 88 15.59 2.77 -6.89
CA HIS A 88 14.60 2.40 -5.88
C HIS A 88 15.24 2.16 -4.51
N LYS A 89 15.45 3.21 -3.72
CA LYS A 89 15.81 3.11 -2.29
C LYS A 89 14.61 2.84 -1.36
N GLY A 90 13.45 2.50 -1.94
CA GLY A 90 12.21 2.26 -1.19
C GLY A 90 12.29 1.01 -0.30
N ASP A 91 13.09 0.01 -0.69
CA ASP A 91 13.17 -1.25 0.05
C ASP A 91 13.84 -1.07 1.43
N GLU A 92 14.78 -0.13 1.57
CA GLU A 92 15.41 0.21 2.86
C GLU A 92 14.46 0.95 3.82
N ARG A 93 13.40 1.56 3.28
CA ARG A 93 12.36 2.28 4.05
C ARG A 93 11.08 1.46 4.21
N THR A 94 11.13 0.17 3.87
CA THR A 94 9.96 -0.71 3.88
C THR A 94 9.95 -1.60 5.11
N LEU A 95 8.86 -1.53 5.86
CA LEU A 95 8.52 -2.44 6.95
C LEU A 95 7.51 -3.49 6.48
N ILE A 96 7.53 -4.63 7.15
CA ILE A 96 6.67 -5.77 6.88
C ILE A 96 5.90 -6.08 8.14
N ILE A 97 4.58 -5.94 8.05
CA ILE A 97 3.66 -6.21 9.15
C ILE A 97 2.91 -7.50 8.83
N LYS A 98 2.99 -8.48 9.73
CA LYS A 98 2.33 -9.78 9.63
C LYS A 98 1.22 -9.94 10.66
N ASN A 99 0.46 -11.02 10.51
CA ASN A 99 -0.63 -11.44 11.38
C ASN A 99 -1.90 -10.59 11.23
N PHE A 100 -2.08 -9.95 10.07
CA PHE A 100 -3.39 -9.42 9.75
C PHE A 100 -4.35 -10.58 9.45
N PRO A 101 -5.63 -10.50 9.88
CA PRO A 101 -6.65 -11.45 9.48
C PRO A 101 -6.82 -11.48 7.96
N SER A 102 -7.07 -12.67 7.38
CA SER A 102 -7.20 -12.85 5.93
C SER A 102 -8.39 -12.12 5.32
N GLU A 103 -9.41 -11.82 6.12
CA GLU A 103 -10.62 -11.09 5.71
C GLU A 103 -10.41 -9.58 5.62
N TYR A 104 -9.32 -9.05 6.17
CA TYR A 104 -9.10 -7.60 6.20
C TYR A 104 -8.97 -7.04 4.80
N THR A 105 -9.70 -5.96 4.57
CA THR A 105 -9.62 -5.14 3.37
C THR A 105 -8.50 -4.11 3.47
N LEU A 106 -8.27 -3.39 2.37
CA LEU A 106 -7.31 -2.28 2.36
C LEU A 106 -7.75 -1.17 3.32
N GLU A 107 -9.05 -0.94 3.45
CA GLU A 107 -9.63 0.07 4.35
C GLU A 107 -9.38 -0.31 5.81
N ASP A 108 -9.55 -1.58 6.17
CA ASP A 108 -9.26 -2.07 7.52
C ASP A 108 -7.78 -1.88 7.88
N VAL A 109 -6.88 -2.22 6.96
CA VAL A 109 -5.44 -2.00 7.13
C VAL A 109 -5.13 -0.51 7.28
N GLN A 110 -5.77 0.36 6.49
CA GLN A 110 -5.61 1.80 6.61
C GLN A 110 -6.13 2.33 7.96
N ASN A 111 -7.23 1.79 8.47
CA ASN A 111 -7.80 2.16 9.76
C ASN A 111 -6.84 1.78 10.90
N VAL A 112 -6.28 0.58 10.86
CA VAL A 112 -5.27 0.13 11.84
C VAL A 112 -4.01 1.00 11.79
N LEU A 113 -3.58 1.40 10.59
CA LEU A 113 -2.40 2.24 10.39
C LEU A 113 -2.70 3.75 10.42
N SER A 114 -3.93 4.15 10.71
CA SER A 114 -4.35 5.55 10.71
C SER A 114 -3.49 6.46 11.61
N PRO A 115 -2.99 6.03 12.80
CA PRO A 115 -2.12 6.86 13.63
C PRO A 115 -0.76 7.18 12.98
N PHE A 116 -0.36 6.36 12.01
CA PHE A 116 0.91 6.48 11.30
C PHE A 116 0.73 6.94 9.85
N SER A 117 -0.51 7.13 9.38
CA SER A 117 -0.84 7.41 7.98
C SER A 117 -0.08 8.59 7.37
N ALA A 118 0.18 9.65 8.14
CA ALA A 118 0.94 10.80 7.68
C ALA A 118 2.44 10.50 7.40
N ARG A 119 2.98 9.43 7.99
CA ARG A 119 4.37 8.98 7.85
C ARG A 119 4.53 7.89 6.77
N ILE A 120 3.42 7.33 6.30
CA ILE A 120 3.42 6.21 5.37
C ILE A 120 3.38 6.77 3.94
N ALA A 121 4.38 6.39 3.14
CA ALA A 121 4.42 6.71 1.71
C ALA A 121 3.52 5.77 0.90
N ARG A 122 3.51 4.47 1.25
CA ARG A 122 2.77 3.45 0.49
C ARG A 122 2.42 2.25 1.35
N ILE A 123 1.21 1.73 1.14
CA ILE A 123 0.74 0.46 1.71
C ILE A 123 0.51 -0.53 0.57
N ALA A 124 1.11 -1.71 0.67
CA ALA A 124 0.94 -2.79 -0.30
C ALA A 124 0.58 -4.10 0.42
N MET A 125 -0.67 -4.52 0.27
CA MET A 125 -1.14 -5.81 0.79
C MET A 125 -0.60 -6.96 -0.08
N ARG A 126 -0.09 -8.01 0.56
CA ARG A 126 0.38 -9.19 -0.14
C ARG A 126 -0.78 -10.12 -0.43
N LYS A 127 -1.03 -10.31 -1.71
CA LYS A 127 -2.05 -11.23 -2.20
C LYS A 127 -1.42 -12.52 -2.71
N ASP A 128 -2.19 -13.59 -2.73
CA ASP A 128 -1.82 -14.86 -3.30
C ASP A 128 -2.15 -14.95 -4.80
N ALA A 129 -2.02 -16.14 -5.39
CA ALA A 129 -2.34 -16.36 -6.79
C ALA A 129 -3.85 -16.21 -7.08
N LEU A 130 -4.70 -16.46 -6.08
CA LEU A 130 -6.15 -16.30 -6.13
C LEU A 130 -6.60 -14.87 -5.83
N LYS A 131 -5.66 -13.94 -5.63
CA LYS A 131 -5.89 -12.54 -5.23
C LYS A 131 -6.46 -12.38 -3.82
N GLU A 132 -6.38 -13.41 -3.00
CA GLU A 132 -6.75 -13.41 -1.58
C GLU A 132 -5.61 -12.87 -0.73
N PHE A 133 -5.94 -12.26 0.41
CA PHE A 133 -4.97 -11.60 1.26
C PHE A 133 -4.23 -12.61 2.15
N LYS A 134 -2.88 -12.55 2.13
CA LYS A 134 -2.01 -13.46 2.90
C LYS A 134 -1.78 -13.06 4.36
N GLY A 135 -2.47 -12.03 4.86
CA GLY A 135 -2.25 -11.54 6.23
C GLY A 135 -0.92 -10.83 6.44
N SER A 136 -0.30 -10.32 5.37
CA SER A 136 0.99 -9.60 5.42
C SER A 136 0.95 -8.35 4.55
N VAL A 137 1.44 -7.24 5.08
CA VAL A 137 1.43 -5.92 4.43
C VAL A 137 2.84 -5.36 4.39
N PHE A 138 3.21 -4.79 3.24
CA PHE A 138 4.40 -3.96 3.10
C PHE A 138 4.02 -2.50 3.29
N VAL A 139 4.73 -1.82 4.18
CA VAL A 139 4.52 -0.41 4.50
C VAL A 139 5.82 0.33 4.21
N GLU A 140 5.81 1.15 3.18
CA GLU A 140 6.94 2.03 2.85
C GLU A 140 6.76 3.36 3.60
N MET A 141 7.76 3.76 4.37
CA MET A 141 7.76 4.99 5.15
C MET A 141 8.33 6.16 4.32
N ASN A 142 7.93 7.38 4.65
CA ASN A 142 8.49 8.59 4.05
C ASN A 142 9.97 8.74 4.43
N GLU A 143 10.28 8.68 5.71
CA GLU A 143 11.63 8.80 6.26
C GLU A 143 12.11 7.50 6.90
N LYS A 144 13.43 7.31 7.00
CA LYS A 144 14.03 6.15 7.68
C LYS A 144 13.76 6.18 9.18
N ASP A 145 13.82 7.36 9.79
CA ASP A 145 13.62 7.54 11.23
C ASP A 145 12.19 7.18 11.68
N ASP A 146 11.20 7.34 10.79
CA ASP A 146 9.82 6.95 11.07
C ASP A 146 9.64 5.42 11.17
N MET A 147 10.59 4.62 10.67
CA MET A 147 10.51 3.16 10.79
C MET A 147 10.64 2.69 12.24
N GLU A 148 11.50 3.32 13.04
CA GLU A 148 11.70 2.94 14.44
C GLU A 148 10.41 3.11 15.24
N ILE A 149 9.67 4.19 14.96
CA ILE A 149 8.36 4.46 15.58
C ILE A 149 7.38 3.32 15.31
N LEU A 150 7.34 2.80 14.08
CA LEU A 150 6.42 1.72 13.71
C LEU A 150 6.91 0.34 14.18
N LEU A 151 8.22 0.14 14.26
CA LEU A 151 8.84 -1.08 14.82
C LEU A 151 8.57 -1.20 16.32
N ASP A 152 8.67 -0.10 17.07
CA ASP A 152 8.39 -0.05 18.49
C ASP A 152 6.88 -0.04 18.81
N ALA A 153 6.04 0.27 17.81
CA ALA A 153 4.61 0.28 17.97
C ALA A 153 4.06 -1.15 18.18
N LYS A 154 3.57 -1.40 19.39
CA LYS A 154 2.82 -2.62 19.70
C LYS A 154 1.38 -2.50 19.20
N ILE A 155 1.18 -2.75 17.90
CA ILE A 155 -0.14 -2.72 17.28
C ILE A 155 -0.85 -4.05 17.55
N SER A 156 -2.06 -3.97 18.10
CA SER A 156 -2.94 -5.12 18.30
C SER A 156 -4.27 -4.93 17.58
N VAL A 157 -4.75 -5.96 16.90
CA VAL A 157 -6.05 -5.98 16.23
C VAL A 157 -6.94 -7.04 16.88
N ASP A 158 -8.25 -6.79 16.89
CA ASP A 158 -9.21 -7.79 17.35
C ASP A 158 -9.38 -8.85 16.24
N MET A 159 -9.44 -10.14 16.61
CA MET A 159 -9.87 -11.17 15.66
C MET A 159 -11.29 -10.89 15.17
N PRO A 160 -11.58 -11.04 13.86
CA PRO A 160 -12.95 -11.19 13.42
C PRO A 160 -13.54 -12.41 14.14
N VAL A 161 -14.69 -12.21 14.78
CA VAL A 161 -15.44 -13.27 15.46
C VAL A 161 -16.45 -13.79 14.45
N ASP A 162 -16.39 -15.07 14.10
CA ASP A 162 -17.46 -15.72 13.33
C ASP A 162 -18.77 -15.57 14.14
N GLU A 163 -19.70 -14.74 13.68
CA GLU A 163 -20.95 -14.43 14.39
C GLU A 163 -21.89 -15.64 14.52
N GLU A 164 -21.61 -16.78 13.87
CA GLU A 164 -22.53 -17.94 13.80
C GLU A 164 -22.51 -18.89 15.02
N ASN A 165 -21.70 -18.66 16.05
CA ASN A 165 -21.75 -19.52 17.25
C ASN A 165 -21.64 -18.72 18.57
N SER A 166 -22.58 -17.80 18.79
CA SER A 166 -22.75 -17.15 20.10
C SER A 166 -23.94 -17.75 20.87
N SER A 167 -23.78 -18.97 21.39
CA SER A 167 -24.53 -19.38 22.58
C SER A 167 -23.86 -18.77 23.83
N ASN A 168 -24.32 -17.57 24.16
CA ASN A 168 -24.39 -17.00 25.51
C ASN A 168 -23.12 -17.09 26.39
N SER A 169 -22.16 -16.19 26.18
CA SER A 169 -21.21 -15.67 27.19
C SER A 169 -20.46 -14.44 26.65
N PRO A 170 -20.01 -13.48 27.47
CA PRO A 170 -19.24 -12.32 27.01
C PRO A 170 -17.86 -12.80 26.54
N ALA A 171 -17.76 -13.16 25.26
CA ALA A 171 -16.56 -13.70 24.65
C ALA A 171 -15.44 -12.65 24.72
N LYS A 172 -14.38 -12.98 25.46
CA LYS A 172 -13.12 -12.20 25.48
C LYS A 172 -12.62 -12.13 24.04
N LYS A 173 -12.75 -10.98 23.38
CA LYS A 173 -12.18 -10.73 22.06
C LYS A 173 -10.68 -11.00 22.12
N ALA A 174 -10.22 -12.04 21.44
CA ALA A 174 -8.81 -12.37 21.38
C ALA A 174 -8.10 -11.28 20.55
N LYS A 175 -7.10 -10.63 21.15
CA LYS A 175 -6.28 -9.63 20.47
C LYS A 175 -5.11 -10.33 19.78
N ILE A 176 -4.96 -10.15 18.47
CA ILE A 176 -3.78 -10.55 17.73
C ILE A 176 -2.77 -9.41 17.79
N GLN A 177 -1.54 -9.70 18.20
CA GLN A 177 -0.43 -8.77 18.06
C GLN A 177 0.14 -8.89 16.64
N LEU A 178 0.26 -7.76 15.97
CA LEU A 178 0.89 -7.68 14.66
C LEU A 178 2.41 -7.76 14.84
N GLU A 179 3.08 -8.60 14.05
CA GLU A 179 4.54 -8.68 14.03
C GLU A 179 5.07 -7.69 12.99
N VAL A 180 5.73 -6.63 13.45
CA VAL A 180 6.43 -5.67 12.59
C VAL A 180 7.89 -6.11 12.48
N SER A 181 8.42 -6.14 11.25
CA SER A 181 9.81 -6.50 10.97
C SER A 181 10.33 -5.67 9.81
N THR A 182 11.65 -5.46 9.74
CA THR A 182 12.26 -4.78 8.59
C THR A 182 12.23 -5.66 7.33
N ALA A 183 12.28 -5.04 6.15
CA ALA A 183 12.41 -5.78 4.90
C ALA A 183 13.62 -6.72 4.92
N GLU A 184 14.76 -6.24 5.41
CA GLU A 184 16.01 -7.00 5.50
C GLU A 184 15.88 -8.25 6.38
N GLU A 185 15.39 -8.09 7.61
CA GLU A 185 15.18 -9.21 8.53
C GLU A 185 14.16 -10.21 8.00
N TYR A 186 13.09 -9.74 7.36
CA TYR A 186 12.09 -10.60 6.77
C TYR A 186 12.67 -11.46 5.65
N PHE A 187 13.44 -10.86 4.72
CA PHE A 187 14.05 -11.60 3.62
C PHE A 187 15.13 -12.56 4.14
N ALA A 188 15.88 -12.20 5.17
CA ALA A 188 16.82 -13.07 5.86
C ALA A 188 16.11 -14.30 6.45
N LYS A 189 15.08 -14.10 7.29
CA LYS A 189 14.27 -15.18 7.88
C LYS A 189 13.64 -16.08 6.82
N LYS A 190 13.17 -15.51 5.71
CA LYS A 190 12.58 -16.29 4.60
C LYS A 190 13.61 -17.14 3.86
N LYS A 191 14.83 -16.64 3.68
CA LYS A 191 15.94 -17.36 3.04
C LYS A 191 16.41 -18.51 3.93
N GLU A 192 16.48 -18.30 5.24
CA GLU A 192 16.78 -19.33 6.23
C GLU A 192 15.69 -20.40 6.27
N ALA A 193 14.41 -20.02 6.34
CA ALA A 193 13.30 -20.97 6.32
C ALA A 193 13.30 -21.87 5.07
N LYS A 194 13.57 -21.30 3.88
CA LYS A 194 13.73 -22.10 2.64
C LYS A 194 14.94 -23.02 2.68
N LYS A 195 16.04 -22.59 3.29
CA LYS A 195 17.27 -23.40 3.42
C LYS A 195 17.01 -24.58 4.36
N GLU A 196 16.37 -24.34 5.50
CA GLU A 196 15.95 -25.39 6.43
C GLU A 196 14.94 -26.37 5.81
N GLU A 197 13.94 -25.88 5.07
CA GLU A 197 12.95 -26.73 4.41
C GLU A 197 13.60 -27.64 3.36
N LYS A 198 14.53 -27.09 2.57
CA LYS A 198 15.32 -27.85 1.60
C LYS A 198 16.21 -28.89 2.28
N GLU A 199 16.80 -28.55 3.41
CA GLU A 199 17.64 -29.45 4.19
C GLU A 199 16.83 -30.56 4.88
N LYS A 200 15.68 -30.22 5.48
CA LYS A 200 14.70 -31.17 6.04
C LYS A 200 14.18 -32.12 4.96
N ARG A 201 13.87 -31.62 3.76
CA ARG A 201 13.43 -32.43 2.61
C ARG A 201 14.55 -33.35 2.10
N SER A 202 15.78 -32.86 2.03
CA SER A 202 16.95 -33.68 1.65
C SER A 202 17.25 -34.78 2.67
N ARG A 203 17.07 -34.53 3.96
CA ARG A 203 17.23 -35.54 5.03
C ARG A 203 16.12 -36.59 4.98
N ARG A 204 14.90 -36.19 4.58
CA ARG A 204 13.75 -37.08 4.44
C ARG A 204 13.84 -38.01 3.22
N CYS A 205 14.50 -37.60 2.14
CA CYS A 205 14.73 -38.46 0.95
C CYS A 205 15.92 -39.42 1.07
N ARG A 206 16.73 -39.34 2.13
CA ARG A 206 17.87 -40.24 2.39
C ARG A 206 17.54 -41.38 3.38
N LYS A 207 16.28 -41.51 3.78
CA LYS A 207 15.77 -42.50 4.73
C LYS A 207 14.73 -43.35 4.04
#